data_AF-A0A935WSL6-F1
#
_entry.id   AF-A0A935WSL6-F1
#
_cell.length_a   1.000
_cell.length_b   1.000
_cell.length_c   1.000
_cell.angle_alpha   90.00
_cell.angle_beta   90.00
_cell.angle_gamma   90.00
#
_symmetry.space_group_name_H-M   'P 1'
#
loop_
_entity.id
_entity.type
_entity.pdbx_description
1 polymer ?
#
loop_
_entity_poly.entity_id
_entity_poly.type
_entity_poly.pdbx_seq_one_letter_code
_entity_poly.pdbx_strand_id
1 'polypeptide(L)'
;MRRSDWNDHLHACDECSDWYQEQQVRDRGADPEKFPCVHVAYHATYKCSQHDDPWECPDYILVYSDKFDEYGIPIRDGGPSKIDIAFCPWCGLKLPPSKRELWFETLAAMSYDDPWNQDIPEEFKSDQWWRRSADDT
;
A
#
# COMPACT_ATOMS: atom_id res chain seq x y z
N MET A 1 17.66 -26.01 17.79
CA MET A 1 17.77 -24.55 18.01
C MET A 1 16.66 -24.13 18.95
N ARG A 2 16.96 -23.39 20.04
CA ARG A 2 15.90 -22.94 20.95
C ARG A 2 15.11 -21.81 20.29
N ARG A 3 13.87 -21.58 20.73
CA ARG A 3 13.00 -20.53 20.18
C ARG A 3 13.57 -19.11 20.37
N SER A 4 14.34 -18.90 21.45
CA SER A 4 15.09 -17.65 21.70
C SER A 4 16.18 -17.41 20.65
N ASP A 5 16.97 -18.45 20.35
CA ASP A 5 18.11 -18.36 19.42
C ASP A 5 17.65 -18.02 17.99
N TRP A 6 16.41 -18.41 17.63
CA TRP A 6 15.77 -18.05 16.37
C TRP A 6 15.33 -16.58 16.32
N ASN A 7 14.69 -16.07 17.38
CA ASN A 7 14.29 -14.67 17.42
C ASN A 7 15.51 -13.73 17.39
N ASP A 8 16.54 -14.05 18.16
CA ASP A 8 17.77 -13.25 18.19
C ASP A 8 18.44 -13.23 16.81
N HIS A 9 18.39 -14.35 16.08
CA HIS A 9 18.91 -14.43 14.73
C HIS A 9 18.13 -13.58 13.71
N LEU A 10 16.79 -13.60 13.77
CA LEU A 10 15.96 -12.80 12.87
C LEU A 10 16.20 -11.29 13.03
N HIS A 11 16.52 -10.82 14.25
CA HIS A 11 16.85 -9.42 14.48
C HIS A 11 18.26 -9.02 14.05
N ALA A 12 19.18 -10.00 13.91
CA ALA A 12 20.58 -9.74 13.61
C ALA A 12 20.95 -9.98 12.14
N CYS A 13 20.08 -10.59 11.34
CA CYS A 13 20.33 -10.93 9.94
C CYS A 13 19.20 -10.40 9.05
N ASP A 14 19.49 -9.32 8.32
CA ASP A 14 18.53 -8.63 7.45
C ASP A 14 17.94 -9.59 6.39
N GLU A 15 18.77 -10.43 5.74
CA GLU A 15 18.31 -11.39 4.74
C GLU A 15 17.32 -12.42 5.31
N CYS A 16 17.53 -12.85 6.55
CA CYS A 16 16.63 -13.79 7.22
C CYS A 16 15.33 -13.11 7.66
N SER A 17 15.40 -11.85 8.09
CA SER A 17 14.21 -11.03 8.37
C SER A 17 13.37 -10.82 7.11
N ASP A 18 14.00 -10.42 6.01
CA ASP A 18 13.35 -10.18 4.72
C ASP A 18 12.69 -11.46 4.20
N TRP A 19 13.43 -12.57 4.19
CA TRP A 19 12.88 -13.88 3.82
C TRP A 19 11.66 -14.26 4.68
N TYR A 20 11.71 -14.03 5.99
CA TYR A 20 10.60 -14.33 6.89
C TYR A 20 9.38 -13.43 6.64
N GLN A 21 9.60 -12.16 6.31
CA GLN A 21 8.52 -11.27 5.88
C GLN A 21 7.90 -11.72 4.56
N GLU A 22 8.69 -12.19 3.58
CA GLU A 22 8.18 -12.73 2.33
C GLU A 22 7.28 -13.94 2.56
N GLN A 23 7.68 -14.88 3.44
CA GLN A 23 6.84 -16.03 3.78
C GLN A 23 5.51 -15.59 4.37
N GLN A 24 5.51 -14.61 5.28
CA GLN A 24 4.28 -14.09 5.88
C GLN A 24 3.36 -13.40 4.85
N VAL A 25 3.92 -12.69 3.88
CA VAL A 25 3.13 -12.10 2.77
C VAL A 25 2.47 -13.21 1.95
N ARG A 26 3.21 -14.27 1.62
CA ARG A 26 2.71 -15.42 0.88
C ARG A 26 1.63 -16.17 1.66
N ASP A 27 1.80 -16.38 2.96
CA ASP A 27 0.83 -17.03 3.85
C ASP A 27 -0.50 -16.26 3.95
N ARG A 28 -0.46 -14.93 3.75
CA ARG A 28 -1.66 -14.07 3.69
C ARG A 28 -2.37 -14.12 2.33
N GLY A 29 -1.83 -14.87 1.37
CA GLY A 29 -2.36 -15.04 0.01
C GLY A 29 -1.96 -13.91 -0.95
N ALA A 30 -0.93 -13.14 -0.62
CA ALA A 30 -0.40 -12.08 -1.47
C ALA A 30 0.91 -12.49 -2.14
N ASP A 31 1.21 -11.88 -3.28
CA ASP A 31 2.46 -12.08 -4.01
C ASP A 31 3.44 -10.94 -3.69
N PRO A 32 4.55 -11.18 -2.97
CA PRO A 32 5.49 -10.13 -2.60
C PRO A 32 6.15 -9.44 -3.80
N GLU A 33 6.22 -10.10 -4.96
CA GLU A 33 6.83 -9.54 -6.18
C GLU A 33 5.97 -8.43 -6.81
N LYS A 34 4.69 -8.34 -6.43
CA LYS A 34 3.79 -7.25 -6.87
C LYS A 34 3.98 -5.95 -6.10
N PHE A 35 4.89 -5.93 -5.13
CA PHE A 35 5.18 -4.76 -4.32
C PHE A 35 6.59 -4.26 -4.58
N PRO A 36 6.86 -2.96 -4.37
CA PRO A 36 8.20 -2.40 -4.55
C PRO A 36 9.28 -3.12 -3.74
N CYS A 37 8.97 -3.56 -2.53
CA CYS A 37 9.84 -4.40 -1.71
C CYS A 37 9.05 -5.21 -0.67
N VAL A 38 9.69 -6.20 -0.07
CA VAL A 38 9.06 -7.05 0.95
C VAL A 38 8.52 -6.26 2.15
N HIS A 39 9.22 -5.22 2.59
CA HIS A 39 8.81 -4.43 3.74
C HIS A 39 7.45 -3.74 3.55
N VAL A 40 7.24 -3.08 2.41
CA VAL A 40 5.94 -2.47 2.11
C VAL A 40 4.90 -3.55 1.83
N ALA A 41 5.26 -4.68 1.21
CA ALA A 41 4.36 -5.81 1.03
C ALA A 41 3.86 -6.33 2.39
N TYR A 42 4.77 -6.52 3.34
CA TYR A 42 4.48 -7.03 4.67
C TYR A 42 3.50 -6.15 5.44
N HIS A 43 3.66 -4.83 5.36
CA HIS A 43 2.76 -3.90 6.05
C HIS A 43 1.46 -3.63 5.26
N ALA A 44 1.51 -3.49 3.94
CA ALA A 44 0.32 -3.23 3.11
C ALA A 44 -0.63 -4.44 3.02
N THR A 45 -0.12 -5.66 3.23
CA THR A 45 -0.93 -6.90 3.23
C THR A 45 -1.34 -7.34 4.63
N TYR A 46 -1.03 -6.56 5.66
CA TYR A 46 -1.45 -6.86 7.02
C TYR A 46 -2.99 -6.99 7.09
N LYS A 47 -3.45 -7.96 7.89
CA LYS A 47 -4.88 -8.17 8.16
C LYS A 47 -5.06 -8.28 9.66
N CYS A 48 -5.87 -7.40 10.22
CA CYS A 48 -6.28 -7.48 11.62
C CYS A 48 -7.45 -8.45 11.76
N SER A 49 -7.43 -9.34 12.75
CA SER A 49 -8.55 -10.24 13.04
C SER A 49 -9.66 -9.60 13.89
N GLN A 50 -9.46 -8.36 14.33
CA GLN A 50 -10.39 -7.63 15.21
C GLN A 50 -11.06 -6.44 14.52
N HIS A 51 -10.48 -5.94 13.43
CA HIS A 51 -10.95 -4.74 12.74
C HIS A 51 -10.93 -5.01 11.23
N ASP A 52 -12.08 -4.82 10.60
CA ASP A 52 -12.22 -4.97 9.15
C ASP A 52 -11.66 -3.75 8.40
N ASP A 53 -11.73 -2.57 9.02
CA ASP A 53 -11.26 -1.31 8.44
C ASP A 53 -9.80 -1.00 8.87
N PRO A 54 -8.86 -0.89 7.92
CA PRO A 54 -7.48 -0.44 8.19
C PRO A 54 -7.38 0.92 8.89
N TRP A 55 -8.34 1.82 8.68
CA TRP A 55 -8.36 3.18 9.23
C TRP A 55 -8.77 3.22 10.70
N GLU A 56 -9.51 2.21 11.17
CA GLU A 56 -9.95 2.10 12.57
C GLU A 56 -9.00 1.27 13.43
N CYS A 57 -8.02 0.58 12.83
CA CYS A 57 -7.12 -0.32 13.53
C CYS A 57 -5.73 0.29 13.75
N PRO A 58 -5.28 0.52 15.00
CA PRO A 58 -4.00 1.17 15.28
C PRO A 58 -2.77 0.36 14.84
N ASP A 59 -2.94 -0.94 14.57
CA ASP A 59 -1.86 -1.84 14.16
C ASP A 59 -1.51 -1.74 12.66
N TYR A 60 -2.35 -1.08 11.84
CA TYR A 60 -1.99 -0.76 10.46
C TYR A 60 -1.00 0.42 10.46
N ILE A 61 0.26 0.15 10.16
CA ILE A 61 1.30 1.19 10.10
C ILE A 61 1.38 1.80 8.70
N LEU A 62 0.96 1.05 7.69
CA LEU A 62 0.98 1.45 6.29
C LEU A 62 -0.36 1.10 5.64
N VAL A 63 -0.89 2.03 4.84
CA VAL A 63 -2.08 1.84 4.02
C VAL A 63 -1.72 2.09 2.55
N TYR A 64 -2.40 1.40 1.65
CA TYR A 64 -2.25 1.54 0.20
C TYR A 64 -3.56 2.06 -0.40
N SER A 65 -3.47 3.08 -1.25
CA SER A 65 -4.58 3.54 -2.09
C SER A 65 -4.35 3.06 -3.51
N ASP A 66 -5.15 2.09 -3.93
CA ASP A 66 -5.15 1.52 -5.28
C ASP A 66 -5.50 2.57 -6.35
N LYS A 67 -6.49 3.41 -6.07
CA LYS A 67 -6.95 4.48 -6.97
C LYS A 67 -5.83 5.42 -7.40
N PHE A 68 -4.90 5.73 -6.51
CA PHE A 68 -3.80 6.65 -6.77
C PHE A 68 -2.42 5.98 -6.83
N ASP A 69 -2.34 4.67 -6.62
CA ASP A 69 -1.11 3.90 -6.47
C ASP A 69 -0.15 4.51 -5.42
N GLU A 70 -0.71 4.82 -4.25
CA GLU A 70 0.00 5.53 -3.18
C GLU A 70 0.10 4.71 -1.90
N TYR A 71 1.28 4.71 -1.30
CA TYR A 71 1.50 4.23 0.07
C TYR A 71 1.52 5.41 1.03
N GLY A 72 0.95 5.25 2.22
CA GLY A 72 0.97 6.29 3.24
C GLY A 72 0.84 5.75 4.65
N ILE A 73 1.18 6.61 5.60
CA ILE A 73 1.02 6.36 7.04
C ILE A 73 -0.37 6.87 7.43
N PRO A 74 -1.26 6.03 7.98
CA PRO A 74 -2.60 6.45 8.35
C PRO A 74 -2.56 7.43 9.53
N ILE A 75 -3.33 8.51 9.43
CA ILE A 75 -3.60 9.47 10.49
C ILE A 75 -4.82 8.96 11.27
N ARG A 76 -4.72 8.93 12.60
CA ARG A 76 -5.78 8.42 13.48
C ARG A 76 -6.66 9.56 14.00
N ASP A 77 -7.30 10.25 13.07
CA ASP A 77 -8.17 11.42 13.31
C ASP A 77 -9.68 11.11 13.22
N GLY A 78 -10.05 9.85 12.99
CA GLY A 78 -11.44 9.41 12.82
C GLY A 78 -11.92 9.42 11.36
N GLY A 79 -11.01 9.49 10.39
CA GLY A 79 -11.31 9.32 8.97
C GLY A 79 -10.17 8.67 8.18
N PRO A 80 -10.36 8.46 6.86
CA PRO A 80 -9.38 7.81 5.99
C PRO A 80 -8.28 8.78 5.51
N SER A 81 -7.65 9.48 6.47
CA SER A 81 -6.59 10.45 6.23
C SER A 81 -5.22 9.75 6.29
N LYS A 82 -4.31 10.02 5.35
CA LYS A 82 -2.92 9.51 5.38
C LYS A 82 -1.89 10.58 5.04
N ILE A 83 -0.67 10.38 5.53
CA ILE A 83 0.52 11.09 5.07
C ILE A 83 1.20 10.21 4.01
N ASP A 84 1.29 10.72 2.78
CA ASP A 84 1.93 10.01 1.68
C ASP A 84 3.44 9.91 1.88
N ILE A 85 4.01 8.76 1.51
CA ILE A 85 5.43 8.51 1.58
C ILE A 85 6.01 8.24 0.19
N ALA A 86 7.20 8.79 -0.07
CA ALA A 86 7.91 8.61 -1.35
C ALA A 86 8.97 7.49 -1.30
N PHE A 87 9.33 7.02 -0.10
CA PHE A 87 10.34 6.00 0.13
C PHE A 87 9.87 5.02 1.18
N CYS A 88 10.25 3.75 1.03
CA CYS A 88 10.02 2.72 2.03
C CYS A 88 10.74 3.11 3.34
N PRO A 89 10.01 3.23 4.49
CA PRO A 89 10.62 3.62 5.76
C PRO A 89 11.64 2.64 6.32
N TRP A 90 11.64 1.40 5.82
CA TRP A 90 12.48 0.32 6.33
C TRP A 90 13.75 0.10 5.51
N CYS A 91 13.67 0.10 4.18
CA CYS A 91 14.82 -0.15 3.31
C CYS A 91 15.26 1.06 2.45
N GLY A 92 14.52 2.17 2.49
CA GLY A 92 14.84 3.38 1.72
C GLY A 92 14.57 3.30 0.22
N LEU A 93 14.01 2.19 -0.30
CA LEU A 93 13.63 2.08 -1.71
C LEU A 93 12.62 3.16 -2.10
N LYS A 94 12.85 3.83 -3.24
CA LYS A 94 11.90 4.79 -3.80
C LYS A 94 10.62 4.08 -4.25
N LEU A 95 9.47 4.59 -3.81
CA LEU A 95 8.16 4.05 -4.16
C LEU A 95 7.67 4.59 -5.53
N PRO A 96 6.71 3.91 -6.17
CA PRO A 96 6.06 4.42 -7.38
C PRO A 96 5.51 5.83 -7.16
N PRO A 97 5.57 6.71 -8.18
CA PRO A 97 4.98 8.03 -8.06
C PRO A 97 3.46 7.94 -7.96
N SER A 98 2.89 8.82 -7.14
CA SER A 98 1.44 9.01 -7.04
C SER A 98 0.83 9.31 -8.42
N LYS A 99 -0.32 8.71 -8.69
CA LYS A 99 -1.15 8.97 -9.86
C LYS A 99 -2.27 9.98 -9.57
N ARG A 100 -2.28 10.61 -8.38
CA ARG A 100 -3.33 11.54 -7.96
C ARG A 100 -3.44 12.77 -8.85
N GLU A 101 -2.32 13.37 -9.22
CA GLU A 101 -2.33 14.52 -10.13
C GLU A 101 -2.89 14.11 -11.50
N LEU A 102 -2.37 13.01 -12.06
CA LEU A 102 -2.85 12.43 -13.30
C LEU A 102 -4.36 12.10 -13.26
N TRP A 103 -4.87 11.64 -12.12
CA TRP A 103 -6.28 11.37 -11.91
C TRP A 103 -7.13 12.65 -12.05
N PHE A 104 -6.72 13.75 -11.40
CA PHE A 104 -7.41 15.03 -11.52
C PHE A 104 -7.33 15.58 -12.95
N GLU A 105 -6.15 15.54 -13.58
CA GLU A 105 -5.97 15.99 -14.97
C GLU A 105 -6.86 15.20 -15.94
N THR A 106 -6.92 13.88 -15.77
CA THR A 106 -7.72 13.00 -16.63
C THR A 106 -9.23 13.28 -16.47
N LEU A 107 -9.70 13.46 -15.24
CA LEU A 107 -11.10 13.79 -14.98
C LEU A 107 -11.48 15.20 -15.45
N ALA A 108 -10.61 16.19 -15.25
CA ALA A 108 -10.81 17.54 -15.76
C ALA A 108 -10.88 17.56 -17.30
N ALA A 109 -10.04 16.76 -17.98
CA ALA A 109 -10.10 16.60 -19.44
C ALA A 109 -11.44 16.01 -19.92
N MET A 110 -12.16 15.29 -19.07
CA MET A 110 -13.51 14.76 -19.30
C MET A 110 -14.62 15.69 -18.76
N SER A 111 -14.29 16.93 -18.37
CA SER A 111 -15.22 17.93 -17.81
C SER A 111 -15.76 17.60 -16.41
N TYR A 112 -15.00 16.84 -15.61
CA TYR A 112 -15.23 16.66 -14.18
C TYR A 112 -14.28 17.58 -13.39
N ASP A 113 -14.66 18.85 -13.26
CA ASP A 113 -13.85 19.89 -12.58
C ASP A 113 -13.93 19.82 -11.04
N ASP A 114 -14.95 19.14 -10.50
CA ASP A 114 -15.11 18.86 -9.07
C ASP A 114 -15.46 17.38 -8.83
N PRO A 115 -14.48 16.46 -9.00
CA PRO A 115 -14.68 15.03 -8.85
C PRO A 115 -15.22 14.56 -7.50
N TRP A 116 -15.15 15.40 -6.46
CA TRP A 116 -15.65 15.07 -5.13
C TRP A 116 -17.16 15.23 -5.00
N ASN A 117 -17.74 16.13 -5.79
CA ASN A 117 -19.16 16.47 -5.76
C ASN A 117 -19.91 16.08 -7.06
N GLN A 118 -19.21 15.46 -8.00
CA GLN A 118 -19.76 14.97 -9.27
C GLN A 118 -19.79 13.44 -9.32
N ASP A 119 -20.71 12.89 -10.11
CA ASP A 119 -20.74 11.45 -10.40
C ASP A 119 -19.73 11.12 -11.51
N ILE A 120 -18.52 10.76 -11.07
CA ILE A 120 -17.42 10.37 -11.95
C ILE A 120 -17.56 8.92 -12.42
N PRO A 121 -16.94 8.52 -13.55
CA PRO A 121 -17.00 7.15 -14.02
C PRO A 121 -16.47 6.15 -12.98
N GLU A 122 -17.09 4.98 -12.90
CA GLU A 122 -16.85 3.99 -11.84
C GLU A 122 -15.40 3.50 -11.80
N GLU A 123 -14.74 3.40 -12.96
CA GLU A 123 -13.35 2.99 -13.08
C GLU A 123 -12.38 3.93 -12.35
N PHE A 124 -12.73 5.23 -12.19
CA PHE A 124 -11.92 6.22 -11.48
C PHE A 124 -12.01 6.11 -9.96
N LYS A 125 -12.87 5.22 -9.43
CA LYS A 125 -12.98 4.96 -7.99
C LYS A 125 -11.99 3.91 -7.48
N SER A 126 -11.28 3.21 -8.37
CA SER A 126 -10.31 2.15 -8.05
C SER A 126 -9.08 2.22 -8.97
N ASP A 127 -8.20 1.23 -8.93
CA ASP A 127 -7.05 1.13 -9.84
C ASP A 127 -7.37 0.86 -11.33
N GLN A 128 -8.64 0.57 -11.64
CA GLN A 128 -9.07 0.16 -12.98
C GLN A 128 -8.76 1.20 -14.07
N TRP A 129 -8.85 2.50 -13.76
CA TRP A 129 -8.62 3.57 -14.73
C TRP A 129 -7.17 3.63 -15.24
N TRP A 130 -6.19 3.20 -14.44
CA TRP A 130 -4.78 3.24 -14.82
C TRP A 130 -4.18 1.88 -15.12
N ARG A 131 -4.74 0.79 -14.57
CA ARG A 131 -4.25 -0.56 -14.88
C ARG A 131 -4.58 -1.00 -16.31
N ARG A 132 -5.75 -0.63 -16.85
CA ARG A 132 -6.12 -0.96 -18.23
C ARG A 132 -5.25 -0.25 -19.27
N SER A 133 -4.75 0.93 -18.93
CA SER A 133 -3.88 1.73 -19.80
C SER A 133 -2.45 1.20 -19.89
N ALA A 134 -2.03 0.31 -18.98
CA ALA A 134 -0.70 -0.29 -18.97
C ALA A 134 -0.57 -1.54 -19.87
N ASP A 135 -1.69 -2.15 -20.26
CA ASP A 135 -1.74 -3.33 -21.14
C ASP A 135 -1.76 -2.95 -22.65
N ASP A 136 -1.84 -1.66 -22.98
CA ASP A 136 -1.88 -1.13 -24.36
C ASP A 136 -0.52 -0.51 -24.82
N THR A 137 0.57 -0.80 -24.11
CA THR A 137 1.97 -0.43 -24.47
C THR A 137 2.92 -1.61 -24.36
#